data_AF-A0A6N4AB32-F1
#
_entry.id   AF-A0A6N4AB32-F1
#
_cell.length_a   1.000
_cell.length_b   1.000
_cell.length_c   1.000
_cell.angle_alpha   90.00
_cell.angle_beta   90.00
_cell.angle_gamma   90.00
#
_symmetry.space_group_name_H-M   'P 1'
#
loop_
_entity.id
_entity.type
_entity.pdbx_description
1 polymer ?
#
loop_
_entity_poly.entity_id
_entity_poly.type
_entity_poly.pdbx_seq_one_letter_code
_entity_poly.pdbx_strand_id
1 'polypeptide(L)'
;MKKILFVLFLAMSATSYAQLSAYINGKAIKEGASVSKKDLASLQVGFKNQKKVTIISGISALYVQLLDANKKDIQSFFLQKDGYVAIEDFFKSNTPTTKYKVFGEGGFLSNGNTLDWILSAAIGQEAQKTIQVKIGLYVAEETGYRQYGQSVRLLEPMTFNVPIWDAKNVTMPFLDLTIDKTNIAGDMDTKQNGMLGRKETEIGYRLIEKDKIWYTAFALDSDKYPGLNAKEVADDFIHAGTFYANYNQMNDKKPFKDYDIQKYTLPWDHINDLLDSKNRLSKLSYRVNKEVKNSNLMNLFETVTINGMKGYAFKSSTDEREHINATKWTPKGNFVIYILEHPTNPKLTLIISSSVKNNGNTLEETDALLQTFINSIKK
;
A
#
# COMPACT_ATOMS: atom_id res chain seq x y z
N MET A 1 36.48 -34.40 54.68
CA MET A 1 37.04 -33.96 53.37
C MET A 1 35.94 -34.01 52.32
N LYS A 2 35.32 -32.87 52.00
CA LYS A 2 34.39 -32.64 50.86
C LYS A 2 33.91 -31.18 50.96
N LYS A 3 34.86 -30.24 50.87
CA LYS A 3 34.62 -28.78 50.87
C LYS A 3 35.53 -28.09 49.85
N ILE A 4 35.71 -28.69 48.69
CA ILE A 4 36.39 -28.06 47.54
C ILE A 4 35.71 -28.62 46.29
N LEU A 5 34.49 -28.15 45.96
CA LEU A 5 33.93 -28.29 44.60
C LEU A 5 32.68 -27.42 44.39
N PHE A 6 32.63 -26.20 44.94
CA PHE A 6 31.46 -25.32 44.77
C PHE A 6 31.79 -23.88 44.35
N VAL A 7 33.01 -23.61 43.88
CA VAL A 7 33.44 -22.26 43.46
C VAL A 7 34.10 -22.25 42.08
N LEU A 8 33.80 -23.25 41.22
CA LEU A 8 34.38 -23.31 39.87
C LEU A 8 33.34 -23.55 38.76
N PHE A 9 32.09 -23.11 38.98
CA PHE A 9 31.05 -23.11 37.94
C PHE A 9 30.38 -21.74 37.71
N LEU A 10 30.96 -20.67 38.26
CA LEU A 10 30.50 -19.28 38.08
C LEU A 10 31.50 -18.42 37.28
N ALA A 11 32.32 -19.08 36.45
CA ALA A 11 33.26 -18.45 35.54
C ALA A 11 33.14 -18.99 34.10
N MET A 12 31.92 -19.30 33.65
CA MET A 12 31.61 -19.15 32.22
C MET A 12 30.87 -17.83 32.06
N SER A 13 31.67 -16.78 31.95
CA SER A 13 31.30 -15.57 31.26
C SER A 13 30.86 -15.95 29.84
N ALA A 14 29.59 -16.29 29.68
CA ALA A 14 28.90 -16.21 28.41
C ALA A 14 28.77 -14.72 28.04
N THR A 15 29.91 -14.08 27.80
CA THR A 15 30.00 -13.08 26.74
C THR A 15 29.83 -13.85 25.43
N SER A 16 28.62 -14.32 25.17
CA SER A 16 28.19 -14.57 23.80
C SER A 16 28.19 -13.20 23.14
N TYR A 17 29.36 -12.77 22.71
CA TYR A 17 29.51 -11.65 21.83
C TYR A 17 28.53 -11.89 20.68
N ALA A 18 27.44 -11.11 20.62
CA ALA A 18 26.45 -11.24 19.56
C ALA A 18 27.19 -11.25 18.22
N GLN A 19 27.06 -12.35 17.48
CA GLN A 19 27.84 -12.58 16.26
C GLN A 19 27.30 -11.74 15.11
N LEU A 20 25.98 -11.53 15.09
CA LEU A 20 25.31 -10.43 14.40
C LEU A 20 24.93 -9.37 15.42
N SER A 21 25.01 -8.12 15.02
CA SER A 21 24.64 -6.97 15.84
C SER A 21 23.84 -5.99 15.01
N ALA A 22 22.80 -5.43 15.61
CA ALA A 22 21.95 -4.42 15.01
C ALA A 22 21.91 -3.19 15.92
N TYR A 23 21.89 -2.02 15.31
CA TYR A 23 21.85 -0.75 16.02
C TYR A 23 20.80 0.16 15.39
N ILE A 24 20.02 0.83 16.24
CA ILE A 24 19.07 1.86 15.85
C ILE A 24 19.43 3.12 16.62
N ASN A 25 19.59 4.24 15.91
CA ASN A 25 20.05 5.51 16.48
C ASN A 25 21.31 5.34 17.34
N GLY A 26 22.24 4.48 16.89
CA GLY A 26 23.47 4.14 17.59
C GLY A 26 23.35 3.17 18.78
N LYS A 27 22.13 2.77 19.19
CA LYS A 27 21.89 1.87 20.33
C LYS A 27 21.70 0.43 19.87
N ALA A 28 22.33 -0.52 20.57
CA ALA A 28 22.24 -1.94 20.25
C ALA A 28 20.82 -2.50 20.46
N ILE A 29 20.37 -3.33 19.53
CA ILE A 29 19.09 -4.04 19.57
C ILE A 29 19.33 -5.48 20.03
N LYS A 30 18.41 -6.02 20.83
CA LYS A 30 18.42 -7.42 21.24
C LYS A 30 17.54 -8.26 20.31
N GLU A 31 17.84 -9.55 20.22
CA GLU A 31 16.98 -10.52 19.54
C GLU A 31 15.53 -10.42 20.04
N GLY A 32 14.57 -10.43 19.12
CA GLY A 32 13.13 -10.35 19.40
C GLY A 32 12.62 -8.98 19.86
N ALA A 33 13.48 -7.96 20.00
CA ALA A 33 13.07 -6.63 20.46
C ALA A 33 12.05 -5.98 19.52
N SER A 34 11.29 -5.02 20.04
CA SER A 34 10.38 -4.19 19.25
C SER A 34 10.98 -2.81 19.04
N VAL A 35 11.01 -2.33 17.80
CA VAL A 35 11.59 -1.05 17.39
C VAL A 35 10.54 -0.21 16.68
N SER A 36 10.53 1.10 16.95
CA SER A 36 9.66 2.04 16.26
C SER A 36 9.96 2.09 14.76
N LYS A 37 8.92 2.04 13.92
CA LYS A 37 9.07 2.19 12.46
C LYS A 37 9.76 3.49 12.04
N LYS A 38 9.60 4.57 12.82
CA LYS A 38 10.22 5.89 12.54
C LYS A 38 11.74 5.86 12.68
N ASP A 39 12.25 4.96 13.52
CA ASP A 39 13.69 4.84 13.77
C ASP A 39 14.36 3.84 12.83
N LEU A 40 13.59 3.03 12.09
CA LEU A 40 14.12 1.94 11.27
C LEU A 40 15.09 2.43 10.19
N ALA A 41 14.93 3.65 9.68
CA ALA A 41 15.83 4.25 8.70
C ALA A 41 17.28 4.40 9.20
N SER A 42 17.49 4.46 10.53
CA SER A 42 18.84 4.54 11.13
C SER A 42 19.47 3.18 11.40
N LEU A 43 18.86 2.08 10.91
CA LEU A 43 19.37 0.73 11.09
C LEU A 43 20.80 0.61 10.56
N GLN A 44 21.69 0.19 11.46
CA GLN A 44 23.02 -0.25 11.13
C GLN A 44 23.21 -1.70 11.58
N VAL A 45 23.91 -2.48 10.78
CA VAL A 45 24.22 -3.89 11.07
C VAL A 45 25.71 -4.12 11.03
N GLY A 46 26.19 -5.01 11.90
CA GLY A 46 27.57 -5.44 11.94
C GLY A 46 27.64 -6.91 12.32
N PHE A 47 28.77 -7.54 12.04
CA PHE A 47 28.98 -8.95 12.42
C PHE A 47 30.36 -9.14 13.03
N LYS A 48 30.65 -10.34 13.52
CA LYS A 48 32.00 -10.81 13.88
C LYS A 48 31.98 -12.31 14.13
N ASN A 49 33.18 -12.90 14.16
CA ASN A 49 33.38 -14.32 14.52
C ASN A 49 32.52 -15.27 13.67
N GLN A 50 32.41 -14.99 12.37
CA GLN A 50 31.74 -15.82 11.40
C GLN A 50 32.42 -17.19 11.26
N LYS A 51 31.62 -18.21 10.91
CA LYS A 51 32.16 -19.54 10.59
C LYS A 51 33.21 -19.41 9.47
N LYS A 52 34.39 -20.00 9.68
CA LYS A 52 35.41 -20.09 8.65
C LYS A 52 34.99 -21.14 7.63
N VAL A 53 35.05 -20.77 6.35
CA VAL A 53 34.71 -21.61 5.22
C VAL A 53 35.81 -21.45 4.17
N THR A 54 36.18 -22.55 3.52
CA THR A 54 37.09 -22.51 2.37
C THR A 54 36.25 -22.25 1.13
N ILE A 55 36.48 -21.13 0.46
CA ILE A 55 35.77 -20.73 -0.75
C ILE A 55 36.83 -20.47 -1.81
N ILE A 56 36.68 -21.00 -3.02
CA ILE A 56 37.63 -20.76 -4.13
C ILE A 56 37.11 -19.64 -5.05
N SER A 57 35.80 -19.60 -5.29
CA SER A 57 35.06 -18.50 -5.94
C SER A 57 33.60 -18.53 -5.47
N GLY A 58 32.92 -17.39 -5.42
CA GLY A 58 31.53 -17.32 -4.95
C GLY A 58 31.10 -15.92 -4.52
N ILE A 59 29.94 -15.86 -3.85
CA ILE A 59 29.40 -14.63 -3.26
C ILE A 59 29.28 -14.75 -1.75
N SER A 60 29.52 -13.65 -1.04
CA SER A 60 29.07 -13.48 0.34
C SER A 60 28.14 -12.28 0.43
N ALA A 61 27.06 -12.42 1.20
CA ALA A 61 26.09 -11.36 1.41
C ALA A 61 25.74 -11.22 2.88
N LEU A 62 25.98 -10.02 3.41
CA LEU A 62 25.32 -9.53 4.63
C LEU A 62 23.99 -8.94 4.20
N TYR A 63 22.89 -9.48 4.72
CA TYR A 63 21.55 -9.12 4.26
C TYR A 63 20.63 -8.71 5.41
N VAL A 64 19.65 -7.88 5.06
CA VAL A 64 18.49 -7.54 5.88
C VAL A 64 17.24 -7.85 5.07
N GLN A 65 16.39 -8.70 5.63
CA GLN A 65 15.11 -9.12 5.08
C GLN A 65 13.98 -8.51 5.90
N LEU A 66 13.00 -7.93 5.22
CA LEU A 66 11.73 -7.51 5.81
C LEU A 66 10.71 -8.59 5.52
N LEU A 67 10.14 -9.18 6.58
CA LEU A 67 9.23 -10.30 6.50
C LEU A 67 7.85 -9.91 7.06
N ASP A 68 6.80 -10.45 6.45
CA ASP A 68 5.43 -10.34 6.96
C ASP A 68 5.20 -11.29 8.15
N ALA A 69 3.99 -11.27 8.73
CA ALA A 69 3.59 -12.15 9.82
C ALA A 69 3.69 -13.65 9.44
N ASN A 70 3.55 -13.98 8.16
CA ASN A 70 3.65 -15.33 7.60
C ASN A 70 5.09 -15.72 7.20
N LYS A 71 6.08 -14.89 7.52
CA LYS A 71 7.51 -15.08 7.17
C LYS A 71 7.79 -15.05 5.67
N LYS A 72 6.90 -14.49 4.86
CA LYS A 72 7.14 -14.22 3.44
C LYS A 72 8.01 -12.99 3.29
N ASP A 73 8.91 -13.02 2.30
CA ASP A 73 9.77 -11.89 1.99
C ASP A 73 8.95 -10.74 1.41
N ILE A 74 9.01 -9.58 2.06
CA ILE A 74 8.49 -8.32 1.54
C ILE A 74 9.58 -7.67 0.68
N GLN A 75 10.80 -7.57 1.23
CA GLN A 75 11.95 -7.01 0.54
C GLN A 75 13.25 -7.45 1.22
N SER A 76 14.23 -7.81 0.39
CA SER A 76 15.62 -8.04 0.79
C SER A 76 16.51 -6.85 0.42
N PHE A 77 17.43 -6.52 1.33
CA PHE A 77 18.52 -5.56 1.19
C PHE A 77 19.84 -6.29 1.44
N PHE A 78 20.87 -6.06 0.63
CA PHE A 78 22.14 -6.76 0.79
C PHE A 78 23.37 -5.90 0.48
N LEU A 79 24.44 -6.17 1.23
CA LEU A 79 25.81 -5.85 0.87
C LEU A 79 26.46 -7.14 0.39
N GLN A 80 26.75 -7.21 -0.91
CA GLN A 80 27.32 -8.40 -1.55
C GLN A 80 28.77 -8.16 -1.97
N LYS A 81 29.59 -9.20 -1.81
CA LYS A 81 30.97 -9.29 -2.32
C LYS A 81 31.11 -10.56 -3.14
N ASP A 82 31.81 -10.45 -4.25
CA ASP A 82 31.96 -11.50 -5.26
C ASP A 82 33.45 -11.77 -5.49
N GLY A 83 33.81 -13.05 -5.57
CA GLY A 83 35.18 -13.53 -5.72
C GLY A 83 35.90 -13.72 -4.38
N TYR A 84 36.82 -14.68 -4.36
CA TYR A 84 37.52 -15.11 -3.15
C TYR A 84 38.21 -13.97 -2.40
N VAL A 85 39.00 -13.15 -3.09
CA VAL A 85 39.77 -12.05 -2.48
C VAL A 85 38.83 -11.03 -1.82
N ALA A 86 37.77 -10.63 -2.52
CA ALA A 86 36.83 -9.63 -2.00
C ALA A 86 36.03 -10.16 -0.80
N ILE A 87 35.69 -11.46 -0.78
CA ILE A 87 35.04 -12.11 0.36
C ILE A 87 35.99 -12.17 1.56
N GLU A 88 37.24 -12.59 1.32
CA GLU A 88 38.23 -12.69 2.39
C GLU A 88 38.54 -11.31 2.99
N ASP A 89 38.68 -10.28 2.14
CA ASP A 89 38.88 -8.90 2.57
C ASP A 89 37.66 -8.37 3.34
N PHE A 90 36.45 -8.68 2.92
CA PHE A 90 35.23 -8.30 3.64
C PHE A 90 35.17 -8.92 5.04
N PHE A 91 35.62 -10.16 5.17
CA PHE A 91 35.71 -10.86 6.44
C PHE A 91 36.82 -10.32 7.35
N LYS A 92 37.98 -9.96 6.79
CA LYS A 92 39.12 -9.41 7.53
C LYS A 92 38.92 -7.95 7.95
N SER A 93 38.33 -7.15 7.08
CA SER A 93 38.07 -5.71 7.33
C SER A 93 36.95 -5.49 8.35
N ASN A 94 36.07 -6.48 8.54
CA ASN A 94 34.98 -6.39 9.49
C ASN A 94 35.47 -6.60 10.93
N THR A 95 35.60 -5.49 11.66
CA THR A 95 35.99 -5.44 13.09
C THR A 95 34.75 -5.40 14.01
N PRO A 96 34.90 -5.59 15.34
CA PRO A 96 33.79 -5.49 16.29
C PRO A 96 33.06 -4.14 16.30
N THR A 97 33.66 -3.08 15.74
CA THR A 97 33.09 -1.73 15.65
C THR A 97 32.54 -1.41 14.26
N THR A 98 32.73 -2.29 13.28
CA THR A 98 32.25 -2.07 11.92
C THR A 98 30.73 -2.12 11.88
N LYS A 99 30.13 -1.07 11.34
CA LYS A 99 28.68 -0.89 11.24
C LYS A 99 28.34 -0.44 9.84
N TYR A 100 27.54 -1.24 9.15
CA TYR A 100 27.06 -0.93 7.82
C TYR A 100 25.66 -0.33 7.93
N LYS A 101 25.47 0.84 7.32
CA LYS A 101 24.14 1.45 7.13
C LYS A 101 23.32 0.55 6.20
N VAL A 102 22.05 0.33 6.53
CA VAL A 102 21.18 -0.56 5.73
C VAL A 102 20.37 0.21 4.70
N PHE A 103 19.76 1.33 5.07
CA PHE A 103 18.81 2.05 4.21
C PHE A 103 19.35 3.41 3.77
N GLY A 104 18.88 3.91 2.63
CA GLY A 104 19.23 5.24 2.10
C GLY A 104 20.60 5.28 1.42
N GLU A 105 21.10 6.49 1.15
CA GLU A 105 22.38 6.70 0.46
C GLU A 105 23.55 6.05 1.21
N GLY A 106 24.38 5.30 0.48
CA GLY A 106 25.49 4.50 1.02
C GLY A 106 25.05 3.27 1.83
N GLY A 107 23.76 2.93 1.79
CA GLY A 107 23.21 1.73 2.40
C GLY A 107 23.39 0.46 1.55
N PHE A 108 22.64 -0.57 1.90
CA PHE A 108 22.60 -1.83 1.17
C PHE A 108 21.87 -1.66 -0.17
N LEU A 109 22.22 -2.51 -1.14
CA LEU A 109 21.52 -2.60 -2.41
C LEU A 109 20.16 -3.29 -2.19
N SER A 110 19.14 -2.85 -2.93
CA SER A 110 17.85 -3.54 -3.03
C SER A 110 17.40 -3.60 -4.48
N ASN A 111 16.72 -4.69 -4.84
CA ASN A 111 16.14 -4.88 -6.18
C ASN A 111 14.67 -4.43 -6.24
N GLY A 112 14.27 -3.47 -5.40
CA GLY A 112 12.85 -3.15 -5.25
C GLY A 112 12.59 -1.83 -4.56
N ASN A 113 11.56 -1.82 -3.72
CA ASN A 113 11.02 -0.59 -3.17
C ASN A 113 11.93 0.01 -2.09
N THR A 114 11.84 1.33 -1.92
CA THR A 114 12.49 2.03 -0.80
C THR A 114 11.84 1.66 0.53
N LEU A 115 12.55 1.88 1.64
CA LEU A 115 12.00 1.63 2.97
C LEU A 115 10.71 2.42 3.19
N ASP A 116 10.70 3.71 2.84
CA ASP A 116 9.55 4.59 3.04
C ASP A 116 8.31 4.09 2.29
N TRP A 117 8.49 3.59 1.06
CA TRP A 117 7.40 2.98 0.30
C TRP A 117 6.87 1.73 1.00
N ILE A 118 7.77 0.84 1.43
CA ILE A 118 7.39 -0.41 2.12
C ILE A 118 6.60 -0.10 3.40
N LEU A 119 7.09 0.82 4.23
CA LEU A 119 6.44 1.19 5.48
C LEU A 119 5.09 1.89 5.26
N SER A 120 4.97 2.67 4.18
CA SER A 120 3.71 3.36 3.83
C SER A 120 2.67 2.41 3.24
N ALA A 121 3.11 1.48 2.39
CA ALA A 121 2.24 0.48 1.77
C ALA A 121 1.75 -0.59 2.77
N ALA A 122 2.55 -0.89 3.81
CA ALA A 122 2.20 -1.84 4.87
C ALA A 122 1.03 -1.40 5.77
N ILE A 123 0.70 -0.10 5.76
CA ILE A 123 -0.36 0.48 6.59
C ILE A 123 -1.70 -0.11 6.19
N GLY A 124 -2.38 -0.76 7.15
CA GLY A 124 -3.72 -1.34 6.95
C GLY A 124 -3.73 -2.75 6.38
N GLN A 125 -2.58 -3.34 6.06
CA GLN A 125 -2.45 -4.75 5.70
C GLN A 125 -2.21 -5.61 6.94
N GLU A 126 -3.12 -6.55 7.24
CA GLU A 126 -3.11 -7.36 8.48
C GLU A 126 -1.83 -8.18 8.59
N ALA A 127 -1.37 -8.76 7.48
CA ALA A 127 -0.11 -9.52 7.44
C ALA A 127 1.12 -8.65 7.73
N GLN A 128 1.04 -7.33 7.58
CA GLN A 128 2.15 -6.39 7.77
C GLN A 128 1.95 -5.45 8.96
N LYS A 129 1.01 -5.76 9.87
CA LYS A 129 0.81 -5.04 11.13
C LYS A 129 2.08 -4.93 11.97
N THR A 130 2.90 -5.97 11.92
CA THR A 130 4.27 -5.98 12.42
C THR A 130 5.16 -6.60 11.36
N ILE A 131 6.18 -5.86 10.93
CA ILE A 131 7.21 -6.39 10.04
C ILE A 131 8.33 -6.98 10.90
N GLN A 132 8.74 -8.20 10.59
CA GLN A 132 9.93 -8.79 11.19
C GLN A 132 11.15 -8.43 10.33
N VAL A 133 12.16 -7.82 10.97
CA VAL A 133 13.46 -7.59 10.36
C VAL A 133 14.35 -8.78 10.68
N LYS A 134 14.91 -9.43 9.65
CA LYS A 134 15.83 -10.56 9.77
C LYS A 134 17.17 -10.20 9.16
N ILE A 135 18.22 -10.28 9.96
CA ILE A 135 19.60 -10.01 9.56
C ILE A 135 20.32 -11.35 9.45
N GLY A 136 21.10 -11.54 8.40
CA GLY A 136 21.91 -12.74 8.26
C GLY A 136 23.15 -12.53 7.40
N LEU A 137 24.03 -13.53 7.45
CA LEU A 137 25.27 -13.57 6.68
C LEU A 137 25.40 -14.96 6.06
N TYR A 138 25.53 -15.02 4.73
CA TYR A 138 25.77 -16.28 4.03
C TYR A 138 26.91 -16.15 3.02
N VAL A 139 27.38 -17.32 2.57
CA VAL A 139 28.17 -17.48 1.36
C VAL A 139 27.47 -18.47 0.43
N ALA A 140 27.61 -18.32 -0.87
CA ALA A 140 27.33 -19.37 -1.84
C ALA A 140 28.54 -19.51 -2.78
N GLU A 141 28.99 -20.74 -3.00
CA GLU A 141 30.07 -21.05 -3.93
C GLU A 141 29.60 -20.90 -5.38
N GLU A 142 30.47 -20.39 -6.25
CA GLU A 142 30.20 -20.34 -7.68
C GLU A 142 30.36 -21.74 -8.29
N THR A 143 29.29 -22.26 -8.88
CA THR A 143 29.26 -23.60 -9.50
C THR A 143 29.28 -23.55 -11.02
N GLY A 144 29.25 -22.35 -11.61
CA GLY A 144 29.25 -22.08 -13.04
C GLY A 144 29.15 -20.59 -13.31
N TYR A 145 29.21 -20.16 -14.57
CA TYR A 145 29.19 -18.72 -14.92
C TYR A 145 27.93 -18.03 -14.36
N ARG A 146 28.12 -17.19 -13.32
CA ARG A 146 27.03 -16.52 -12.59
C ARG A 146 25.98 -17.48 -12.00
N GLN A 147 26.37 -18.72 -11.74
CA GLN A 147 25.53 -19.73 -11.09
C GLN A 147 26.13 -20.07 -9.73
N TYR A 148 25.30 -20.04 -8.71
CA TYR A 148 25.72 -20.27 -7.34
C TYR A 148 25.06 -21.53 -6.77
N GLY A 149 25.84 -22.29 -6.02
CA GLY A 149 25.37 -23.47 -5.29
C GLY A 149 24.51 -23.09 -4.07
N GLN A 150 24.30 -24.08 -3.21
CA GLN A 150 23.52 -23.88 -1.98
C GLN A 150 24.20 -22.86 -1.06
N SER A 151 23.41 -21.89 -0.56
CA SER A 151 23.90 -20.91 0.40
C SER A 151 24.19 -21.55 1.76
N VAL A 152 25.38 -21.30 2.29
CA VAL A 152 25.82 -21.71 3.63
C VAL A 152 25.72 -20.51 4.57
N ARG A 153 24.95 -20.67 5.65
CA ARG A 153 24.84 -19.64 6.70
C ARG A 153 26.12 -19.61 7.54
N LEU A 154 26.77 -18.44 7.55
CA LEU A 154 28.00 -18.24 8.31
C LEU A 154 27.73 -17.87 9.77
N LEU A 155 26.54 -17.34 10.05
CA LEU A 155 26.08 -16.92 11.37
C LEU A 155 24.59 -17.27 11.53
N GLU A 156 24.16 -17.50 12.77
CA GLU A 156 22.73 -17.63 13.06
C GLU A 156 22.03 -16.29 12.83
N PRO A 157 20.91 -16.25 12.09
CA PRO A 157 20.20 -15.01 11.84
C PRO A 157 19.70 -14.35 13.13
N MET A 158 19.74 -13.02 13.16
CA MET A 158 19.12 -12.20 14.21
C MET A 158 17.79 -11.66 13.69
N THR A 159 16.76 -11.62 14.54
CA THR A 159 15.47 -11.02 14.23
C THR A 159 15.02 -10.01 15.28
N PHE A 160 14.29 -9.00 14.82
CA PHE A 160 13.55 -8.08 15.68
C PHE A 160 12.29 -7.62 14.96
N ASN A 161 11.38 -6.99 15.68
CA ASN A 161 10.05 -6.67 15.20
C ASN A 161 9.86 -5.15 15.09
N VAL A 162 9.09 -4.73 14.10
CA VAL A 162 8.76 -3.32 13.84
C VAL A 162 7.24 -3.20 13.72
N PRO A 163 6.55 -2.75 14.78
CA PRO A 163 5.12 -2.45 14.71
C PRO A 163 4.87 -1.33 13.70
N ILE A 164 4.01 -1.60 12.72
CA ILE A 164 3.72 -0.66 11.63
C ILE A 164 2.46 0.14 11.94
N TRP A 165 1.40 -0.53 12.36
CA TRP A 165 0.11 0.08 12.61
C TRP A 165 -0.67 -0.72 13.66
N ASP A 166 -1.66 -0.08 14.30
CA ASP A 166 -2.55 -0.75 15.25
C ASP A 166 -4.01 -0.66 14.77
N ALA A 167 -4.84 -1.60 15.23
CA ALA A 167 -6.22 -1.72 14.75
C ALA A 167 -7.11 -0.53 15.09
N LYS A 168 -6.74 0.30 16.08
CA LYS A 168 -7.58 1.41 16.54
C LYS A 168 -7.28 2.71 15.81
N ASN A 169 -6.02 2.97 15.46
CA ASN A 169 -5.61 4.22 14.83
C ASN A 169 -4.70 3.94 13.64
N VAL A 170 -5.29 3.89 12.45
CA VAL A 170 -4.55 3.75 11.21
C VAL A 170 -4.47 5.10 10.51
N THR A 171 -3.28 5.70 10.50
CA THR A 171 -3.01 6.90 9.71
C THR A 171 -2.87 6.51 8.25
N MET A 172 -3.73 7.06 7.41
CA MET A 172 -3.82 6.85 5.96
C MET A 172 -3.17 8.03 5.25
N PRO A 173 -1.83 8.05 5.08
CA PRO A 173 -1.10 9.23 4.59
C PRO A 173 -1.60 9.76 3.25
N PHE A 174 -2.00 8.89 2.32
CA PHE A 174 -2.48 9.32 1.00
C PHE A 174 -3.89 9.91 1.01
N LEU A 175 -4.60 9.80 2.13
CA LEU A 175 -5.89 10.46 2.32
C LEU A 175 -5.80 11.67 3.26
N ASP A 176 -4.66 11.88 3.93
CA ASP A 176 -4.52 12.85 5.04
C ASP A 176 -5.51 12.60 6.19
N LEU A 177 -5.77 11.32 6.50
CA LEU A 177 -6.74 10.90 7.51
C LEU A 177 -6.15 9.94 8.53
N THR A 178 -6.83 9.82 9.67
CA THR A 178 -6.70 8.68 10.57
C THR A 178 -8.04 7.98 10.70
N ILE A 179 -8.06 6.65 10.65
CA ILE A 179 -9.29 5.86 10.75
C ILE A 179 -9.25 4.90 11.93
N ASP A 180 -10.42 4.58 12.46
CA ASP A 180 -10.63 3.46 13.37
C ASP A 180 -10.86 2.15 12.61
N LYS A 181 -9.81 1.36 12.42
CA LYS A 181 -9.91 0.10 11.68
C LYS A 181 -10.61 -1.01 12.47
N THR A 182 -11.02 -0.80 13.73
CA THR A 182 -11.65 -1.85 14.57
C THR A 182 -12.88 -2.47 13.89
N ASN A 183 -13.62 -1.66 13.13
CA ASN A 183 -14.85 -2.08 12.44
C ASN A 183 -14.67 -2.22 10.92
N ILE A 184 -13.45 -2.09 10.39
CA ILE A 184 -13.17 -2.28 8.96
C ILE A 184 -12.50 -3.64 8.79
N ALA A 185 -13.28 -4.59 8.27
CA ALA A 185 -12.79 -5.92 7.96
C ALA A 185 -11.91 -5.90 6.70
N GLY A 186 -10.83 -6.67 6.72
CA GLY A 186 -9.96 -6.90 5.56
C GLY A 186 -8.82 -5.90 5.38
N ASP A 187 -8.05 -6.09 4.31
CA ASP A 187 -6.82 -5.35 4.03
C ASP A 187 -7.12 -4.03 3.32
N MET A 188 -6.26 -3.04 3.57
CA MET A 188 -6.25 -1.75 2.87
C MET A 188 -4.96 -1.66 2.04
N ASP A 189 -5.09 -1.93 0.74
CA ASP A 189 -3.99 -1.89 -0.20
C ASP A 189 -3.85 -0.49 -0.80
N THR A 190 -2.63 -0.03 -1.03
CA THR A 190 -2.41 1.16 -1.84
C THR A 190 -2.84 0.92 -3.29
N LYS A 191 -3.59 1.86 -3.88
CA LYS A 191 -3.96 1.87 -5.30
C LYS A 191 -3.48 3.16 -5.93
N GLN A 192 -2.82 3.06 -7.09
CA GLN A 192 -2.42 4.22 -7.89
C GLN A 192 -3.25 4.30 -9.17
N ASN A 193 -3.51 5.51 -9.64
CA ASN A 193 -4.27 5.78 -10.87
C ASN A 193 -3.39 6.03 -12.11
N GLY A 194 -2.08 5.76 -12.00
CA GLY A 194 -1.10 6.10 -13.02
C GLY A 194 0.29 5.54 -12.70
N MET A 195 1.31 6.02 -13.41
CA MET A 195 2.70 5.60 -13.20
C MET A 195 3.31 6.35 -12.01
N LEU A 196 3.95 5.63 -11.11
CA LEU A 196 4.60 6.21 -9.93
C LEU A 196 5.57 7.34 -10.33
N GLY A 197 5.47 8.47 -9.64
CA GLY A 197 6.33 9.65 -9.86
C GLY A 197 5.81 10.66 -10.89
N ARG A 198 4.70 10.38 -11.58
CA ARG A 198 4.05 11.39 -12.44
C ARG A 198 3.14 12.32 -11.64
N LYS A 199 3.09 13.60 -12.01
CA LYS A 199 2.36 14.65 -11.27
C LYS A 199 0.86 14.40 -11.21
N GLU A 200 0.32 13.81 -12.28
CA GLU A 200 -1.08 13.42 -12.44
C GLU A 200 -1.46 12.13 -11.70
N THR A 201 -0.46 11.40 -11.16
CA THR A 201 -0.72 10.16 -10.43
C THR A 201 -1.12 10.46 -8.99
N GLU A 202 -2.34 10.09 -8.64
CA GLU A 202 -2.83 10.00 -7.27
C GLU A 202 -2.64 8.59 -6.73
N ILE A 203 -2.32 8.55 -5.45
CA ILE A 203 -2.28 7.33 -4.66
C ILE A 203 -3.48 7.42 -3.70
N GLY A 204 -4.24 6.34 -3.63
CA GLY A 204 -5.30 6.16 -2.67
C GLY A 204 -5.23 4.76 -2.10
N TYR A 205 -6.38 4.27 -1.65
CA TYR A 205 -6.49 2.94 -1.07
C TYR A 205 -7.59 2.17 -1.76
N ARG A 206 -7.35 0.88 -1.96
CA ARG A 206 -8.34 -0.14 -2.25
C ARG A 206 -8.57 -0.93 -0.98
N LEU A 207 -9.82 -1.00 -0.55
CA LEU A 207 -10.23 -1.80 0.58
C LEU A 207 -10.81 -3.11 0.07
N ILE A 208 -10.32 -4.22 0.61
CA ILE A 208 -10.73 -5.57 0.24
C ILE A 208 -11.42 -6.21 1.44
N GLU A 209 -12.73 -6.42 1.33
CA GLU A 209 -13.48 -7.16 2.34
C GLU A 209 -13.90 -8.54 1.81
N LYS A 210 -13.58 -9.59 2.58
CA LYS A 210 -13.98 -11.00 2.36
C LYS A 210 -13.67 -11.54 0.95
N ASP A 211 -12.50 -11.20 0.41
CA ASP A 211 -12.01 -11.62 -0.92
C ASP A 211 -12.93 -11.26 -2.10
N LYS A 212 -13.90 -10.35 -1.92
CA LYS A 212 -14.96 -10.12 -2.91
C LYS A 212 -15.24 -8.65 -3.23
N ILE A 213 -15.04 -7.74 -2.28
CA ILE A 213 -15.59 -6.39 -2.38
C ILE A 213 -14.47 -5.38 -2.56
N TRP A 214 -14.54 -4.64 -3.66
CA TRP A 214 -13.53 -3.67 -4.08
C TRP A 214 -14.17 -2.28 -4.02
N TYR A 215 -13.86 -1.55 -2.96
CA TYR A 215 -14.10 -0.11 -2.97
C TYR A 215 -12.80 0.64 -2.75
N THR A 216 -12.78 1.88 -3.21
CA THR A 216 -11.59 2.71 -3.19
C THR A 216 -11.87 3.99 -2.43
N ALA A 217 -10.84 4.49 -1.76
CA ALA A 217 -10.79 5.83 -1.20
C ALA A 217 -9.64 6.61 -1.84
N PHE A 218 -9.93 7.81 -2.32
CA PHE A 218 -8.95 8.77 -2.86
C PHE A 218 -9.17 10.16 -2.25
N ALA A 219 -8.11 10.94 -2.12
CA ALA A 219 -8.18 12.37 -1.82
C ALA A 219 -7.64 13.15 -3.01
N LEU A 220 -8.47 14.00 -3.61
CA LEU A 220 -8.07 14.86 -4.72
C LEU A 220 -7.66 16.23 -4.20
N ASP A 221 -6.50 16.72 -4.64
CA ASP A 221 -5.93 17.98 -4.20
C ASP A 221 -6.23 19.11 -5.18
N SER A 222 -6.87 20.17 -4.69
CA SER A 222 -7.15 21.39 -5.44
C SER A 222 -5.89 22.16 -5.88
N ASP A 223 -4.73 21.95 -5.25
CA ASP A 223 -3.45 22.51 -5.74
C ASP A 223 -3.02 21.84 -7.06
N LYS A 224 -3.43 20.58 -7.30
CA LYS A 224 -3.21 19.86 -8.57
C LYS A 224 -4.31 20.15 -9.58
N TYR A 225 -5.53 20.35 -9.10
CA TYR A 225 -6.73 20.66 -9.91
C TYR A 225 -7.35 21.98 -9.44
N PRO A 226 -6.89 23.15 -9.95
CA PRO A 226 -7.34 24.45 -9.46
C PRO A 226 -8.86 24.62 -9.46
N GLY A 227 -9.41 25.06 -8.33
CA GLY A 227 -10.84 25.29 -8.12
C GLY A 227 -11.66 24.02 -7.88
N LEU A 228 -11.05 22.84 -7.88
CA LEU A 228 -11.71 21.58 -7.56
C LEU A 228 -12.19 21.58 -6.10
N ASN A 229 -13.43 21.14 -5.88
CA ASN A 229 -14.06 20.94 -4.58
C ASN A 229 -15.10 19.82 -4.70
N ALA A 230 -15.76 19.45 -3.60
CA ALA A 230 -16.74 18.36 -3.59
C ALA A 230 -17.86 18.52 -4.64
N LYS A 231 -18.35 19.75 -4.86
CA LYS A 231 -19.37 20.03 -5.88
C LYS A 231 -18.83 19.86 -7.29
N GLU A 232 -17.64 20.38 -7.58
CA GLU A 232 -17.02 20.25 -8.91
C GLU A 232 -16.64 18.79 -9.23
N VAL A 233 -16.19 18.01 -8.24
CA VAL A 233 -15.92 16.58 -8.42
C VAL A 233 -17.21 15.80 -8.68
N ALA A 234 -18.30 16.11 -7.97
CA ALA A 234 -19.61 15.51 -8.20
C ALA A 234 -20.14 15.84 -9.60
N ASP A 235 -19.99 17.10 -10.02
CA ASP A 235 -20.39 17.56 -11.34
C ASP A 235 -19.60 16.86 -12.45
N ASP A 236 -18.27 16.73 -12.29
CA ASP A 236 -17.43 15.98 -13.22
C ASP A 236 -17.81 14.49 -13.29
N PHE A 237 -18.02 13.84 -12.14
CA PHE A 237 -18.41 12.43 -12.09
C PHE A 237 -19.70 12.17 -12.86
N ILE A 238 -20.75 12.95 -12.62
CA ILE A 238 -22.07 12.67 -13.21
C ILE A 238 -22.10 12.96 -14.70
N HIS A 239 -21.36 13.98 -15.14
CA HIS A 239 -21.17 14.28 -16.56
C HIS A 239 -20.32 13.21 -17.26
N ALA A 240 -19.22 12.76 -16.66
CA ALA A 240 -18.44 11.64 -17.17
C ALA A 240 -19.29 10.37 -17.26
N GLY A 241 -19.98 9.99 -16.18
CA GLY A 241 -20.84 8.81 -16.13
C GLY A 241 -21.93 8.84 -17.21
N THR A 242 -22.57 10.01 -17.40
CA THR A 242 -23.57 10.23 -18.45
C THR A 242 -22.96 10.15 -19.84
N PHE A 243 -21.79 10.74 -20.05
CA PHE A 243 -21.08 10.66 -21.32
C PHE A 243 -20.79 9.21 -21.71
N TYR A 244 -20.19 8.44 -20.80
CA TYR A 244 -19.81 7.05 -21.08
C TYR A 244 -20.99 6.10 -21.20
N ALA A 245 -22.08 6.32 -20.45
CA ALA A 245 -23.33 5.56 -20.63
C ALA A 245 -23.95 5.77 -22.02
N ASN A 246 -23.61 6.87 -22.70
CA ASN A 246 -24.17 7.27 -24.00
C ASN A 246 -23.10 7.45 -25.11
N TYR A 247 -21.87 6.95 -24.92
CA TYR A 247 -20.70 7.23 -25.77
C TYR A 247 -20.97 7.14 -27.29
N ASN A 248 -21.70 6.12 -27.75
CA ASN A 248 -22.02 5.91 -29.18
C ASN A 248 -23.24 6.71 -29.70
N GLN A 249 -23.91 7.49 -28.86
CA GLN A 249 -25.05 8.33 -29.22
C GLN A 249 -24.68 9.81 -29.27
N MET A 250 -23.52 10.15 -28.71
CA MET A 250 -22.97 11.49 -28.70
C MET A 250 -22.10 11.69 -29.95
N ASN A 251 -22.73 11.61 -31.14
CA ASN A 251 -22.06 11.80 -32.45
C ASN A 251 -21.47 13.21 -32.55
N ASP A 252 -20.15 13.37 -32.39
CA ASP A 252 -19.29 14.56 -32.63
C ASP A 252 -19.78 15.93 -32.09
N LYS A 253 -20.83 15.95 -31.27
CA LYS A 253 -21.37 17.16 -30.63
C LYS A 253 -20.76 17.31 -29.25
N LYS A 254 -20.54 18.55 -28.81
CA LYS A 254 -20.28 18.84 -27.38
C LYS A 254 -21.39 18.17 -26.57
N PRO A 255 -21.06 17.15 -25.75
CA PRO A 255 -22.07 16.30 -25.12
C PRO A 255 -22.93 17.07 -24.12
N PHE A 256 -22.38 18.14 -23.56
CA PHE A 256 -23.04 19.01 -22.61
C PHE A 256 -22.83 20.46 -23.02
N LYS A 257 -23.89 21.27 -22.95
CA LYS A 257 -23.83 22.69 -23.31
C LYS A 257 -23.12 23.52 -22.24
N ASP A 258 -23.34 23.16 -20.97
CA ASP A 258 -22.97 23.96 -19.81
C ASP A 258 -21.86 23.31 -18.96
N TYR A 259 -21.24 22.22 -19.45
CA TYR A 259 -20.16 21.51 -18.77
C TYR A 259 -19.02 21.16 -19.72
N ASP A 260 -17.78 21.38 -19.26
CA ASP A 260 -16.56 21.01 -19.99
C ASP A 260 -15.93 19.75 -19.38
N ILE A 261 -16.11 18.61 -20.07
CA ILE A 261 -15.58 17.31 -19.64
C ILE A 261 -14.04 17.24 -19.63
N GLN A 262 -13.36 18.19 -20.28
CA GLN A 262 -11.90 18.25 -20.30
C GLN A 262 -11.33 19.13 -19.18
N LYS A 263 -12.17 19.79 -18.38
CA LYS A 263 -11.74 20.75 -17.35
C LYS A 263 -10.78 20.13 -16.33
N TYR A 264 -11.11 18.93 -15.85
CA TYR A 264 -10.31 18.25 -14.82
C TYR A 264 -9.71 16.92 -15.29
N THR A 265 -10.33 16.24 -16.27
CA THR A 265 -9.89 14.93 -16.78
C THR A 265 -9.56 13.94 -15.65
N LEU A 266 -10.46 13.81 -14.67
CA LEU A 266 -10.22 12.94 -13.52
C LEU A 266 -10.15 11.46 -13.95
N PRO A 267 -9.27 10.65 -13.34
CA PRO A 267 -9.02 9.27 -13.75
C PRO A 267 -10.07 8.31 -13.17
N TRP A 268 -11.34 8.51 -13.55
CA TRP A 268 -12.49 7.76 -13.04
C TRP A 268 -12.38 6.25 -13.21
N ASP A 269 -11.76 5.76 -14.28
CA ASP A 269 -11.54 4.32 -14.45
C ASP A 269 -10.69 3.72 -13.33
N HIS A 270 -9.67 4.45 -12.89
CA HIS A 270 -8.81 4.01 -11.79
C HIS A 270 -9.47 4.19 -10.42
N ILE A 271 -10.35 5.18 -10.29
CA ILE A 271 -11.12 5.38 -9.06
C ILE A 271 -12.12 4.23 -8.94
N ASN A 272 -13.01 4.04 -9.92
CA ASN A 272 -14.17 3.16 -9.76
C ASN A 272 -14.57 2.36 -11.01
N ASP A 273 -13.63 2.17 -11.94
CA ASP A 273 -13.84 1.42 -13.19
C ASP A 273 -14.96 2.02 -14.08
N LEU A 274 -15.27 3.31 -13.96
CA LEU A 274 -16.38 3.95 -14.68
C LEU A 274 -16.35 3.68 -16.20
N LEU A 275 -15.15 3.49 -16.76
CA LEU A 275 -14.92 3.32 -18.19
C LEU A 275 -14.94 1.86 -18.64
N ASP A 276 -15.26 0.92 -17.74
CA ASP A 276 -15.36 -0.50 -18.04
C ASP A 276 -16.21 -0.82 -19.27
N SER A 277 -15.65 -1.55 -20.24
CA SER A 277 -16.29 -1.78 -21.54
C SER A 277 -17.62 -2.54 -21.47
N LYS A 278 -17.88 -3.27 -20.37
CA LYS A 278 -19.05 -4.13 -20.19
C LYS A 278 -20.09 -3.54 -19.24
N ASN A 279 -19.67 -3.05 -18.08
CA ASN A 279 -20.54 -2.58 -17.00
C ASN A 279 -20.71 -1.06 -17.07
N ARG A 280 -21.96 -0.58 -17.00
CA ARG A 280 -22.26 0.86 -17.01
C ARG A 280 -23.33 1.22 -15.99
N LEU A 281 -23.37 2.51 -15.64
CA LEU A 281 -24.46 3.13 -14.90
C LEU A 281 -25.65 3.35 -15.84
N SER A 282 -26.48 2.32 -16.00
CA SER A 282 -27.56 2.32 -17.01
C SER A 282 -28.59 3.43 -16.80
N LYS A 283 -28.84 3.84 -15.55
CA LYS A 283 -29.72 4.97 -15.21
C LYS A 283 -29.23 6.32 -15.77
N LEU A 284 -27.97 6.45 -16.16
CA LEU A 284 -27.44 7.65 -16.83
C LEU A 284 -27.57 7.59 -18.36
N SER A 285 -27.99 6.45 -18.92
CA SER A 285 -28.25 6.30 -20.34
C SER A 285 -29.64 6.83 -20.71
N TYR A 286 -29.71 7.68 -21.75
CA TYR A 286 -30.96 8.27 -22.24
C TYR A 286 -31.97 7.23 -22.76
N ARG A 287 -31.51 6.03 -23.08
CA ARG A 287 -32.39 4.92 -23.48
C ARG A 287 -33.16 4.31 -22.31
N VAL A 288 -32.59 4.38 -21.10
CA VAL A 288 -33.15 3.79 -19.88
C VAL A 288 -33.90 4.85 -19.10
N ASN A 289 -33.26 6.01 -18.91
CA ASN A 289 -33.87 7.17 -18.27
C ASN A 289 -33.86 8.37 -19.23
N LYS A 290 -34.98 8.60 -19.92
CA LYS A 290 -35.11 9.70 -20.89
C LYS A 290 -35.08 11.08 -20.22
N GLU A 291 -35.44 11.16 -18.94
CA GLU A 291 -35.51 12.43 -18.19
C GLU A 291 -34.12 13.05 -18.00
N VAL A 292 -33.08 12.20 -17.88
CA VAL A 292 -31.67 12.61 -17.72
C VAL A 292 -31.18 13.50 -18.88
N LYS A 293 -31.76 13.37 -20.07
CA LYS A 293 -31.33 14.13 -21.25
C LYS A 293 -31.51 15.64 -21.09
N ASN A 294 -32.54 16.05 -20.36
CA ASN A 294 -32.92 17.46 -20.23
C ASN A 294 -32.90 17.95 -18.76
N SER A 295 -32.47 17.11 -17.81
CA SER A 295 -32.37 17.50 -16.41
C SER A 295 -31.01 18.12 -16.09
N ASN A 296 -30.96 18.91 -15.02
CA ASN A 296 -29.69 19.20 -14.37
C ASN A 296 -29.18 17.89 -13.74
N LEU A 297 -28.03 17.40 -14.21
CA LEU A 297 -27.48 16.11 -13.76
C LEU A 297 -27.14 16.09 -12.26
N MET A 298 -26.80 17.25 -11.69
CA MET A 298 -26.51 17.35 -10.26
C MET A 298 -27.72 17.02 -9.37
N ASN A 299 -28.95 17.08 -9.90
CA ASN A 299 -30.15 16.67 -9.17
C ASN A 299 -30.23 15.15 -8.95
N LEU A 300 -29.37 14.37 -9.61
CA LEU A 300 -29.28 12.92 -9.41
C LEU A 300 -28.55 12.54 -8.13
N PHE A 301 -27.82 13.46 -7.51
CA PHE A 301 -27.16 13.24 -6.23
C PHE A 301 -28.11 13.50 -5.06
N GLU A 302 -27.94 12.71 -4.01
CA GLU A 302 -28.39 13.04 -2.67
C GLU A 302 -27.35 13.95 -2.01
N THR A 303 -27.77 15.09 -1.44
CA THR A 303 -26.88 15.88 -0.59
C THR A 303 -26.83 15.23 0.79
N VAL A 304 -25.62 14.95 1.28
CA VAL A 304 -25.43 14.19 2.52
C VAL A 304 -24.56 14.96 3.52
N THR A 305 -24.77 14.65 4.80
CA THR A 305 -23.81 14.97 5.86
C THR A 305 -23.56 13.72 6.67
N ILE A 306 -22.38 13.11 6.51
CA ILE A 306 -22.02 11.85 7.16
C ILE A 306 -20.74 12.05 7.95
N ASN A 307 -20.74 11.60 9.20
CA ASN A 307 -19.66 11.89 10.15
C ASN A 307 -19.26 13.39 10.16
N GLY A 308 -20.23 14.29 9.99
CA GLY A 308 -20.02 15.75 9.92
C GLY A 308 -19.34 16.29 8.66
N MET A 309 -18.97 15.44 7.69
CA MET A 309 -18.50 15.86 6.37
C MET A 309 -19.71 16.08 5.46
N LYS A 310 -19.74 17.21 4.75
CA LYS A 310 -20.79 17.52 3.77
C LYS A 310 -20.38 17.05 2.38
N GLY A 311 -21.35 16.72 1.54
CA GLY A 311 -21.07 16.38 0.15
C GLY A 311 -22.24 15.73 -0.56
N TYR A 312 -21.92 14.81 -1.46
CA TYR A 312 -22.85 14.20 -2.41
C TYR A 312 -22.73 12.68 -2.40
N ALA A 313 -23.86 11.99 -2.47
CA ALA A 313 -23.95 10.55 -2.63
C ALA A 313 -24.74 10.19 -3.88
N PHE A 314 -24.22 9.25 -4.67
CA PHE A 314 -24.93 8.69 -5.83
C PHE A 314 -24.97 7.17 -5.72
N LYS A 315 -26.17 6.62 -5.87
CA LYS A 315 -26.47 5.19 -5.71
C LYS A 315 -27.22 4.69 -6.94
N SER A 316 -26.72 3.66 -7.60
CA SER A 316 -27.36 3.09 -8.78
C SER A 316 -27.06 1.61 -8.92
N SER A 317 -27.95 0.88 -9.58
CA SER A 317 -27.60 -0.42 -10.16
C SER A 317 -26.62 -0.24 -11.32
N THR A 318 -25.83 -1.27 -11.59
CA THR A 318 -25.01 -1.38 -12.79
C THR A 318 -25.57 -2.49 -13.67
N ASP A 319 -25.54 -2.25 -14.97
CA ASP A 319 -26.00 -3.22 -15.95
C ASP A 319 -24.89 -3.47 -16.98
N GLU A 320 -24.84 -4.69 -17.47
CA GLU A 320 -23.97 -5.09 -18.56
C GLU A 320 -24.69 -4.99 -19.90
N ARG A 321 -23.94 -4.56 -20.92
CA ARG A 321 -24.30 -4.72 -22.32
C ARG A 321 -23.40 -5.75 -22.96
N GLU A 322 -23.97 -6.57 -23.84
CA GLU A 322 -23.21 -7.53 -24.65
C GLU A 322 -22.15 -6.83 -25.51
N HIS A 323 -22.47 -5.63 -26.02
CA HIS A 323 -21.55 -4.73 -26.69
C HIS A 323 -22.10 -3.30 -26.65
N ILE A 324 -21.28 -2.32 -27.02
CA ILE A 324 -21.56 -0.88 -26.84
C ILE A 324 -22.86 -0.38 -27.54
N ASN A 325 -23.31 -1.05 -28.61
CA ASN A 325 -24.53 -0.73 -29.36
C ASN A 325 -25.78 -1.49 -28.89
N ALA A 326 -25.64 -2.49 -28.02
CA ALA A 326 -26.74 -3.32 -27.58
C ALA A 326 -27.83 -2.48 -26.88
N THR A 327 -29.10 -2.81 -27.17
CA THR A 327 -30.27 -2.18 -26.54
C THR A 327 -30.66 -2.89 -25.24
N LYS A 328 -30.36 -4.18 -25.14
CA LYS A 328 -30.62 -4.99 -23.96
C LYS A 328 -29.57 -4.71 -22.90
N TRP A 329 -30.05 -4.38 -21.70
CA TRP A 329 -29.28 -4.25 -20.48
C TRP A 329 -29.58 -5.46 -19.59
N THR A 330 -28.54 -6.05 -19.03
CA THR A 330 -28.68 -7.14 -18.07
C THR A 330 -28.17 -6.65 -16.72
N PRO A 331 -29.00 -6.64 -15.66
CA PRO A 331 -28.55 -6.26 -14.33
C PRO A 331 -27.32 -7.07 -13.91
N LYS A 332 -26.27 -6.38 -13.49
CA LYS A 332 -25.00 -7.03 -13.12
C LYS A 332 -24.45 -6.64 -11.77
N GLY A 333 -24.81 -5.51 -11.20
CA GLY A 333 -24.25 -5.12 -9.91
C GLY A 333 -24.84 -3.86 -9.33
N ASN A 334 -24.10 -3.29 -8.38
CA ASN A 334 -24.50 -2.13 -7.61
C ASN A 334 -23.33 -1.17 -7.45
N PHE A 335 -23.64 0.11 -7.48
CA PHE A 335 -22.66 1.19 -7.43
C PHE A 335 -23.07 2.24 -6.42
N VAL A 336 -22.12 2.61 -5.57
CA VAL A 336 -22.24 3.70 -4.61
C VAL A 336 -20.97 4.54 -4.67
N ILE A 337 -21.14 5.85 -4.71
CA ILE A 337 -20.05 6.82 -4.56
C ILE A 337 -20.45 7.91 -3.58
N TYR A 338 -19.52 8.26 -2.70
CA TYR A 338 -19.54 9.42 -1.82
C TYR A 338 -18.43 10.38 -2.24
N ILE A 339 -18.79 11.65 -2.42
CA ILE A 339 -17.87 12.74 -2.72
C ILE A 339 -18.04 13.77 -1.61
N LEU A 340 -17.06 13.86 -0.72
CA LEU A 340 -17.17 14.56 0.55
C LEU A 340 -16.09 15.63 0.70
N GLU A 341 -16.43 16.73 1.37
CA GLU A 341 -15.45 17.67 1.91
C GLU A 341 -14.52 16.93 2.89
N HIS A 342 -13.22 17.19 2.80
CA HIS A 342 -12.28 16.63 3.76
C HIS A 342 -12.49 17.25 5.15
N PRO A 343 -12.48 16.46 6.24
CA PRO A 343 -12.88 16.93 7.56
C PRO A 343 -11.94 17.99 8.16
N THR A 344 -10.66 17.99 7.75
CA THR A 344 -9.61 18.83 8.35
C THR A 344 -8.80 19.64 7.34
N ASN A 345 -8.94 19.37 6.03
CA ASN A 345 -8.06 19.92 5.00
C ASN A 345 -8.88 20.44 3.82
N PRO A 346 -9.22 21.75 3.77
CA PRO A 346 -10.15 22.29 2.77
C PRO A 346 -9.63 22.21 1.34
N LYS A 347 -8.34 21.90 1.12
CA LYS A 347 -7.78 21.68 -0.21
C LYS A 347 -8.07 20.30 -0.78
N LEU A 348 -8.44 19.35 0.08
CA LEU A 348 -8.68 17.96 -0.30
C LEU A 348 -10.18 17.70 -0.45
N THR A 349 -10.53 16.91 -1.45
CA THR A 349 -11.88 16.33 -1.62
C THR A 349 -11.77 14.81 -1.54
N LEU A 350 -12.56 14.20 -0.65
CA LEU A 350 -12.58 12.74 -0.47
C LEU A 350 -13.54 12.09 -1.45
N ILE A 351 -13.09 11.03 -2.09
CA ILE A 351 -13.92 10.16 -2.94
C ILE A 351 -13.86 8.76 -2.38
N ILE A 352 -15.00 8.23 -1.94
CA ILE A 352 -15.15 6.84 -1.51
C ILE A 352 -16.17 6.17 -2.43
N SER A 353 -15.74 5.20 -3.22
CA SER A 353 -16.55 4.62 -4.30
C SER A 353 -16.39 3.11 -4.38
N SER A 354 -17.48 2.38 -4.62
CA SER A 354 -17.40 1.01 -5.11
C SER A 354 -16.98 1.00 -6.59
N SER A 355 -16.47 -0.13 -7.08
CA SER A 355 -16.31 -0.35 -8.53
C SER A 355 -17.66 -0.50 -9.22
N VAL A 356 -17.81 -0.07 -10.48
CA VAL A 356 -19.00 -0.40 -11.29
C VAL A 356 -19.12 -1.90 -11.61
N LYS A 357 -18.04 -2.66 -11.41
CA LYS A 357 -17.99 -4.13 -11.54
C LYS A 357 -18.42 -4.85 -10.26
N ASN A 358 -18.90 -4.12 -9.25
CA ASN A 358 -19.30 -4.69 -7.97
C ASN A 358 -20.61 -5.48 -8.12
N ASN A 359 -20.46 -6.79 -8.30
CA ASN A 359 -21.55 -7.73 -8.55
C ASN A 359 -21.81 -8.64 -7.34
N GLY A 360 -21.10 -8.43 -6.22
CA GLY A 360 -21.07 -9.34 -5.08
C GLY A 360 -22.10 -9.06 -3.99
N ASN A 361 -22.60 -7.82 -3.92
CA ASN A 361 -23.46 -7.34 -2.83
C ASN A 361 -24.70 -6.62 -3.38
N THR A 362 -25.71 -6.44 -2.52
CA THR A 362 -26.82 -5.52 -2.81
C THR A 362 -26.36 -4.05 -2.73
N LEU A 363 -27.24 -3.14 -3.16
CA LEU A 363 -26.99 -1.71 -3.08
C LEU A 363 -26.86 -1.24 -1.62
N GLU A 364 -27.73 -1.74 -0.74
CA GLU A 364 -27.77 -1.43 0.70
C GLU A 364 -26.52 -1.94 1.41
N GLU A 365 -26.09 -3.17 1.09
CA GLU A 365 -24.85 -3.74 1.62
C GLU A 365 -23.64 -2.92 1.16
N THR A 366 -23.58 -2.55 -0.12
CA THR A 366 -22.49 -1.71 -0.65
C THR A 366 -22.47 -0.34 0.03
N ASP A 367 -23.64 0.27 0.20
CA ASP A 367 -23.78 1.56 0.88
C ASP A 367 -23.32 1.50 2.34
N ALA A 368 -23.77 0.50 3.09
CA ALA A 368 -23.40 0.30 4.50
C ALA A 368 -21.89 0.10 4.69
N LEU A 369 -21.24 -0.60 3.77
CA LEU A 369 -19.79 -0.82 3.81
C LEU A 369 -19.01 0.50 3.62
N LEU A 370 -19.37 1.29 2.60
CA LEU A 370 -18.73 2.59 2.38
C LEU A 370 -18.98 3.54 3.56
N GLN A 371 -20.20 3.56 4.11
CA GLN A 371 -20.52 4.34 5.30
C GLN A 371 -19.74 3.87 6.54
N THR A 372 -19.46 2.57 6.68
CA THR A 372 -18.63 2.04 7.77
C THR A 372 -17.23 2.64 7.72
N PHE A 373 -16.62 2.70 6.54
CA PHE A 373 -15.33 3.38 6.35
C PHE A 373 -15.44 4.88 6.68
N ILE A 374 -16.43 5.59 6.16
CA ILE A 374 -16.59 7.04 6.38
C ILE A 374 -16.78 7.38 7.87
N ASN A 375 -17.59 6.59 8.58
CA ASN A 375 -17.84 6.77 10.00
C ASN A 375 -16.65 6.37 10.89
N SER A 376 -15.68 5.62 10.35
CA SER A 376 -14.44 5.31 11.04
C SER A 376 -13.42 6.45 11.03
N ILE A 377 -13.60 7.45 10.16
CA ILE A 377 -12.69 8.60 10.04
C ILE A 377 -12.70 9.41 11.33
N LYS A 378 -11.51 9.59 11.92
CA LYS A 378 -11.31 10.39 13.13
C LYS A 378 -11.18 11.86 12.73
N LYS A 379 -11.81 12.72 13.53
CA LYS A 379 -11.75 14.18 13.39
C LYS A 379 -10.57 14.76 14.13
#